data_AF-A0A7V9SD01-F1
#
_entry.id   AF-A0A7V9SD01-F1
#
_cell.length_a   1.000
_cell.length_b   1.000
_cell.length_c   1.000
_cell.angle_alpha   90.00
_cell.angle_beta   90.00
_cell.angle_gamma   90.00
#
_symmetry.space_group_name_H-M   'P 1'
#
loop_
_entity.id
_entity.type
_entity.pdbx_description
1 polymer ?
#
loop_
_entity_poly.entity_id
_entity_poly.type
_entity_poly.pdbx_seq_one_letter_code
_entity_poly.pdbx_strand_id
1 'polypeptide(L)'
;MVKSETLDPDSLLTALKAGDYYSSTGPVIHDLVIEPGQRLAIRCSPANRIFLLGGPAKYTVAGEQGITEMEFDLSEWTSPWARVLVRDDAGRKAWTNPVWIDASP
;
A
#
# COMPACT_ATOMS: atom_id res chain seq x y z
N MET A 1 9.18 6.95 -3.14
CA MET A 1 8.53 8.25 -3.44
C MET A 1 7.88 8.75 -2.17
N VAL A 2 7.96 10.05 -1.89
CA VAL A 2 7.43 10.68 -0.67
C VAL A 2 6.13 11.39 -1.03
N LYS A 3 5.07 11.17 -0.24
CA LYS A 3 3.79 11.84 -0.39
C LYS A 3 3.86 13.16 0.38
N SER A 4 4.08 14.24 -0.34
CA SER A 4 4.15 15.59 0.23
C SER A 4 3.45 16.58 -0.70
N GLU A 5 2.81 17.60 -0.12
CA GLU A 5 2.10 18.64 -0.89
C GLU A 5 3.05 19.52 -1.68
N THR A 6 4.28 19.71 -1.19
CA THR A 6 5.31 20.48 -1.86
C THR A 6 6.67 19.77 -1.79
N LEU A 7 7.65 20.27 -2.57
CA LEU A 7 9.03 19.77 -2.57
C LEU A 7 9.94 20.53 -1.59
N ASP A 8 9.39 21.33 -0.68
CA ASP A 8 10.19 22.04 0.32
C ASP A 8 10.71 21.08 1.42
N PRO A 9 11.87 21.38 2.03
CA PRO A 9 12.49 20.48 3.01
C PRO A 9 11.62 20.13 4.22
N ASP A 10 10.82 21.07 4.73
CA ASP A 10 10.03 20.86 5.94
C ASP A 10 8.81 19.97 5.65
N SER A 11 8.15 20.17 4.51
CA SER A 11 7.05 19.29 4.08
C SER A 11 7.53 17.88 3.75
N LEU A 12 8.70 17.74 3.12
CA LEU A 12 9.30 16.43 2.85
C LEU A 12 9.72 15.72 4.15
N LEU A 13 10.34 16.45 5.08
CA LEU A 13 10.75 15.90 6.37
C LEU A 13 9.55 15.47 7.21
N THR A 14 8.48 16.25 7.21
CA THR A 14 7.23 15.91 7.90
C THR A 14 6.63 14.63 7.34
N ALA A 15 6.50 14.51 6.02
CA ALA A 15 6.02 13.30 5.37
C ALA A 15 6.91 12.07 5.66
N LEU A 16 8.23 12.23 5.61
CA LEU A 16 9.17 11.15 5.93
C LEU A 16 9.03 10.67 7.37
N LYS A 17 8.89 11.60 8.33
CA LYS A 17 8.67 11.27 9.75
C LYS A 17 7.32 10.61 9.99
N ALA A 18 6.29 11.01 9.25
CA ALA A 18 4.96 10.40 9.32
C ALA A 18 4.89 9.01 8.67
N GLY A 19 5.89 8.62 7.89
CA GLY A 19 5.88 7.37 7.14
C GLY A 19 5.12 7.45 5.81
N ASP A 20 4.83 8.66 5.34
CA ASP A 20 4.12 8.97 4.09
C ASP A 20 5.03 8.78 2.87
N TYR A 21 5.54 7.56 2.70
CA TYR A 21 6.36 7.19 1.57
C TYR A 21 6.19 5.72 1.22
N TYR A 22 6.60 5.37 0.01
CA TYR A 22 6.65 3.99 -0.46
C TYR A 22 7.94 3.72 -1.23
N SER A 23 8.38 2.46 -1.23
CA SER A 23 9.57 2.00 -1.95
C SER A 23 9.15 1.36 -3.27
N SER A 24 9.87 1.62 -4.36
CA SER A 24 9.56 1.01 -5.66
C SER A 24 10.78 0.84 -6.54
N THR A 25 10.75 -0.20 -7.39
CA THR A 25 11.69 -0.45 -8.48
C THR A 25 11.06 -0.30 -9.86
N GLY A 26 9.85 0.26 -9.96
CA GLY A 26 9.14 0.48 -11.23
C GLY A 26 7.69 0.92 -11.03
N PRO A 27 6.83 0.10 -10.39
CA PRO A 27 5.42 0.43 -10.22
C PRO A 27 5.20 1.72 -9.42
N VAL A 28 4.19 2.49 -9.79
CA VAL A 28 3.80 3.72 -9.09
C VAL A 28 2.55 3.44 -8.26
N ILE A 29 2.56 3.83 -6.99
CA ILE A 29 1.36 3.80 -6.13
C ILE A 29 0.80 5.21 -6.16
N HIS A 30 -0.37 5.38 -6.76
CA HIS A 30 -1.05 6.66 -6.89
C HIS A 30 -1.83 7.01 -5.62
N ASP A 31 -2.43 5.99 -5.00
CA ASP A 31 -3.31 6.20 -3.86
C ASP A 31 -3.44 4.94 -3.02
N LEU A 32 -3.65 5.12 -1.72
CA LEU A 32 -3.91 4.06 -0.75
C LEU A 32 -4.85 4.60 0.32
N VAL A 33 -6.06 4.05 0.39
CA VAL A 33 -7.09 4.41 1.36
C VAL A 33 -7.42 3.21 2.20
N ILE A 34 -7.47 3.40 3.52
CA ILE A 34 -7.76 2.34 4.49
C ILE A 34 -8.95 2.77 5.33
N GLU A 35 -9.97 1.94 5.34
CA GLU A 35 -11.14 2.02 6.21
C GLU A 35 -11.04 0.86 7.21
N PRO A 36 -10.52 1.09 8.43
CA PRO A 36 -10.25 0.04 9.40
C PRO A 36 -11.46 -0.87 9.64
N GLY A 37 -11.23 -2.19 9.57
CA GLY A 37 -12.27 -3.21 9.73
C GLY A 37 -13.27 -3.34 8.57
N GLN A 38 -13.11 -2.55 7.49
CA GLN A 38 -14.00 -2.60 6.32
C GLN A 38 -13.23 -2.94 5.06
N ARG A 39 -12.39 -2.03 4.55
CA ARG A 39 -11.69 -2.25 3.27
C ARG A 39 -10.37 -1.48 3.18
N LEU A 40 -9.52 -1.96 2.28
CA LEU A 40 -8.35 -1.24 1.78
C LEU A 40 -8.48 -1.08 0.27
N ALA A 41 -8.39 0.14 -0.22
CA ALA A 41 -8.39 0.46 -1.64
C ALA A 41 -7.01 0.99 -2.08
N ILE A 42 -6.51 0.51 -3.22
CA ILE A 42 -5.25 0.96 -3.81
C ILE A 42 -5.44 1.33 -5.28
N ARG A 43 -4.79 2.41 -5.71
CA ARG A 43 -4.61 2.77 -7.11
C ARG A 43 -3.13 2.81 -7.46
N CYS A 44 -2.76 2.24 -8.60
CA CYS A 44 -1.38 2.10 -9.02
C CYS A 44 -1.24 2.10 -10.55
N SER A 45 -0.01 2.22 -11.03
CA SER A 45 0.34 1.94 -12.42
C SER A 45 0.02 0.47 -12.77
N PRO A 46 -0.18 0.11 -14.04
CA PRO A 46 -0.54 -1.25 -14.45
C PRO A 46 0.29 -2.34 -13.75
N ALA A 47 -0.40 -3.23 -13.05
CA ALA A 47 0.15 -4.31 -12.24
C ALA A 47 -0.35 -5.67 -12.74
N ASN A 48 0.43 -6.72 -12.54
CA ASN A 48 -0.02 -8.10 -12.77
C ASN A 48 -0.59 -8.75 -11.50
N ARG A 49 -0.10 -8.32 -10.33
CA ARG A 49 -0.50 -8.85 -9.03
C ARG A 49 -0.34 -7.78 -7.97
N ILE A 50 -1.32 -7.73 -7.07
CA ILE A 50 -1.32 -6.89 -5.88
C ILE A 50 -1.52 -7.82 -4.68
N PHE A 51 -0.68 -7.65 -3.67
CA PHE A 51 -0.66 -8.47 -2.46
C PHE A 51 -0.95 -7.58 -1.26
N LEU A 52 -1.95 -7.95 -0.46
CA LEU A 52 -2.12 -7.46 0.89
C LEU A 52 -1.37 -8.40 1.83
N LEU A 53 -0.47 -7.87 2.66
CA LEU A 53 0.40 -8.64 3.55
C LEU A 53 0.22 -8.18 5.00
N GLY A 54 0.18 -9.11 5.96
CA GLY A 54 0.09 -8.87 7.40
C GLY A 54 0.77 -9.97 8.22
N GLY A 55 0.74 -9.83 9.55
CA GLY A 55 1.42 -10.73 10.48
C GLY A 55 0.49 -11.57 11.37
N PRO A 56 0.95 -12.75 11.85
CA PRO A 56 2.00 -13.57 11.23
C PRO A 56 1.42 -14.41 10.07
N ALA A 57 2.07 -14.34 8.91
CA ALA A 57 1.77 -15.10 7.69
C ALA A 57 0.38 -14.88 7.04
N LYS A 58 -0.24 -13.70 7.24
CA LYS A 58 -1.50 -13.36 6.58
C LYS A 58 -1.22 -12.69 5.24
N TYR A 59 -1.78 -13.21 4.15
CA TYR A 59 -1.75 -12.52 2.87
C TYR A 59 -2.98 -12.80 2.03
N THR A 60 -3.34 -11.82 1.21
CA THR A 60 -4.36 -11.95 0.17
C THR A 60 -3.74 -11.50 -1.14
N VAL A 61 -3.97 -12.23 -2.22
CA VAL A 61 -3.49 -11.88 -3.56
C VAL A 61 -4.69 -11.64 -4.44
N ALA A 62 -4.69 -10.49 -5.10
CA ALA A 62 -5.64 -10.21 -6.16
C ALA A 62 -4.86 -9.80 -7.41
N GLY A 63 -5.23 -10.36 -8.56
CA GLY A 63 -4.83 -9.73 -9.82
C GLY A 63 -4.90 -10.57 -11.09
N GLU A 64 -5.04 -9.83 -12.18
CA GLU A 64 -5.00 -10.18 -13.60
C GLU A 64 -4.03 -9.20 -14.31
N GLN A 65 -3.76 -9.39 -15.61
CA GLN A 65 -2.86 -8.49 -16.34
C GLN A 65 -3.43 -7.07 -16.44
N GLY A 66 -2.63 -6.07 -16.04
CA GLY A 66 -2.92 -4.66 -16.31
C GLY A 66 -3.83 -3.96 -15.30
N ILE A 67 -3.93 -4.49 -14.08
CA ILE A 67 -4.76 -3.87 -13.03
C ILE A 67 -4.16 -2.56 -12.57
N THR A 68 -5.00 -1.55 -12.46
CA THR A 68 -4.64 -0.23 -11.94
C THR A 68 -5.33 0.09 -10.62
N GLU A 69 -6.40 -0.61 -10.26
CA GLU A 69 -7.17 -0.38 -9.02
C GLU A 69 -7.57 -1.71 -8.38
N MET A 70 -7.54 -1.78 -7.05
CA MET A 70 -7.93 -2.97 -6.31
C MET A 70 -8.48 -2.62 -4.93
N GLU A 71 -9.47 -3.39 -4.50
CA GLU A 71 -10.00 -3.34 -3.15
C GLU A 71 -9.83 -4.69 -2.45
N PHE A 72 -9.43 -4.64 -1.18
CA PHE A 72 -9.35 -5.79 -0.30
C PHE A 72 -10.36 -5.64 0.83
N ASP A 73 -11.13 -6.69 1.07
CA ASP A 73 -12.00 -6.78 2.24
C ASP A 73 -11.16 -6.99 3.51
N LEU A 74 -11.36 -6.13 4.51
CA LEU A 74 -10.69 -6.19 5.80
C LEU A 74 -11.58 -6.74 6.93
N SER A 75 -12.83 -7.08 6.67
CA SER A 75 -13.79 -7.55 7.68
C SER A 75 -13.29 -8.79 8.44
N GLU A 76 -12.61 -9.70 7.74
CA GLU A 76 -11.97 -10.89 8.32
C GLU A 76 -10.45 -10.71 8.52
N TRP A 77 -9.92 -9.50 8.36
CA TRP A 77 -8.50 -9.22 8.54
C TRP A 77 -8.15 -9.11 10.03
N THR A 78 -7.24 -9.96 10.49
CA THR A 78 -6.91 -10.13 11.92
C THR A 78 -5.52 -9.62 12.26
N SER A 79 -4.74 -9.19 11.27
CA SER A 79 -3.41 -8.64 11.51
C SER A 79 -3.55 -7.17 11.91
N PRO A 80 -2.84 -6.71 12.97
CA PRO A 80 -2.95 -5.34 13.46
C PRO A 80 -2.39 -4.30 12.50
N TRP A 81 -1.65 -4.75 11.49
CA TRP A 81 -1.15 -3.93 10.41
C TRP A 81 -1.37 -4.63 9.05
N ALA A 82 -1.30 -3.86 7.97
CA ALA A 82 -1.10 -4.41 6.64
C ALA A 82 -0.13 -3.57 5.82
N ARG A 83 0.41 -4.16 4.77
CA ARG A 83 1.12 -3.45 3.72
C ARG A 83 0.69 -3.99 2.37
N VAL A 84 0.82 -3.15 1.34
CA VAL A 84 0.55 -3.57 -0.03
C VAL A 84 1.86 -3.73 -0.79
N LEU A 85 1.95 -4.82 -1.56
CA LEU A 85 2.98 -5.05 -2.56
C LEU A 85 2.32 -5.06 -3.93
N VAL A 86 2.76 -4.18 -4.82
CA VAL A 86 2.34 -4.14 -6.23
C VAL A 86 3.47 -4.72 -7.08
N ARG A 87 3.15 -5.61 -8.02
CA ARG A 87 4.10 -6.20 -8.97
C ARG A 87 3.62 -5.94 -10.40
N ASP A 88 4.52 -5.54 -11.28
CA ASP A 88 4.22 -5.36 -12.71
C ASP A 88 4.60 -6.59 -13.57
N ASP A 89 4.39 -6.48 -14.88
CA ASP A 89 4.68 -7.54 -15.85
C ASP A 89 6.17 -7.92 -15.93
N ALA A 90 7.06 -6.92 -15.80
CA ALA A 90 8.51 -7.06 -15.76
C ALA A 90 9.02 -7.62 -14.42
N GLY A 91 8.12 -7.82 -13.45
CA GLY A 91 8.43 -8.34 -12.13
C GLY A 91 9.07 -7.34 -11.17
N ARG A 92 9.07 -6.04 -11.52
CA ARG A 92 9.43 -4.94 -10.63
C ARG A 92 8.32 -4.78 -9.59
N LYS A 93 8.67 -4.15 -8.47
CA LYS A 93 7.83 -4.16 -7.27
C LYS A 93 7.75 -2.79 -6.63
N ALA A 94 6.60 -2.48 -6.07
CA ALA A 94 6.41 -1.37 -5.13
C ALA A 94 5.84 -1.89 -3.82
N TRP A 95 6.25 -1.28 -2.71
CA TRP A 95 5.80 -1.63 -1.37
C TRP A 95 5.39 -0.37 -0.62
N THR A 96 4.21 -0.40 -0.02
CA THR A 96 3.86 0.56 1.02
C THR A 96 4.67 0.27 2.29
N ASN A 97 4.79 1.30 3.13
CA ASN A 97 5.09 1.06 4.53
C ASN A 97 3.95 0.25 5.19
N PRO A 98 4.22 -0.46 6.29
CA PRO A 98 3.17 -1.02 7.14
C PRO A 98 2.23 0.10 7.60
N VAL A 99 0.93 -0.13 7.46
CA VAL A 99 -0.11 0.73 8.00
C VAL A 99 -0.83 -0.04 9.09
N TRP A 100 -1.01 0.60 10.25
CA TRP A 100 -1.72 0.03 11.38
C TRP A 100 -3.23 0.10 11.12
N ILE A 101 -3.90 -1.06 11.21
CA ILE A 101 -5.34 -1.24 11.00
C ILE A 101 -6.04 -1.42 12.34
N ASP A 102 -5.31 -1.90 13.34
CA ASP A 102 -5.80 -1.91 14.71
C ASP A 102 -5.63 -0.51 15.31
N ALA A 103 -6.75 0.14 15.60
CA ALA A 103 -6.76 1.25 16.54
C ALA A 103 -6.64 0.66 17.96
N SER A 104 -5.50 0.04 18.27
CA SER A 104 -5.17 -0.14 19.69
C SER A 104 -4.85 1.24 20.26
N PRO A 105 -5.49 1.64 21.38
CA PRO A 105 -5.27 2.93 22.04
C PRO A 105 -3.84 3.12 22.54
#